data_AF-A0A2U3RAK2-F1
#
_entry.id   AF-A0A2U3RAK2-F1
#
_cell.length_a   1.000
_cell.length_b   1.000
_cell.length_c   1.000
_cell.angle_alpha   90.00
_cell.angle_beta   90.00
_cell.angle_gamma   90.00
#
_symmetry.space_group_name_H-M   'P 1'
#
loop_
_entity.id
_entity.type
_entity.pdbx_description
1 polymer ?
#
loop_
_entity_poly.entity_id
_entity_poly.type
_entity_poly.pdbx_seq_one_letter_code
_entity_poly.pdbx_strand_id
1 'polypeptide(L)' 'MLADKYFNKGNSFLKLGKYQKAIKNYDVAIKCNPDCIEAYINKGIALKELGQYQKAIEIFDILFDINQIWQKLIMLKE' A
#
# COMPACT_ATOMS: atom_id res chain seq x y z
N MET A 1 -3.28 12.27 10.33
CA MET A 1 -3.50 10.94 10.93
C MET A 1 -2.18 10.16 10.86
N LEU A 2 -1.88 9.22 11.76
CA LEU A 2 -0.56 8.57 11.81
C LEU A 2 -0.16 7.96 10.45
N ALA A 3 -1.14 7.40 9.72
CA ALA A 3 -0.99 6.84 8.37
C ALA A 3 -0.34 7.81 7.38
N ASP A 4 -0.86 9.04 7.24
CA ASP A 4 -0.36 10.05 6.29
C ASP A 4 1.11 10.39 6.52
N LYS A 5 1.53 10.46 7.80
CA LYS A 5 2.91 10.74 8.17
C LYS A 5 3.84 9.63 7.66
N TYR A 6 3.47 8.37 7.88
CA TYR A 6 4.26 7.25 7.40
C TYR A 6 4.20 7.11 5.87
N PHE A 7 3.04 7.31 5.27
CA PHE A 7 2.89 7.34 3.81
C PHE A 7 3.80 8.38 3.15
N ASN A 8 3.78 9.62 3.64
CA ASN A 8 4.63 10.70 3.12
C ASN A 8 6.12 10.40 3.32
N LYS A 9 6.51 9.84 4.47
CA LYS A 9 7.88 9.41 4.72
C LYS A 9 8.29 8.25 3.79
N GLY A 10 7.38 7.33 3.49
CA GLY A 10 7.54 6.29 2.50
C GLY A 10 7.80 6.87 1.11
N ASN A 11 7.00 7.85 0.68
CA ASN A 11 7.16 8.55 -0.59
C ASN A 11 8.51 9.25 -0.71
N SER A 12 8.98 9.89 0.37
CA SER A 12 10.33 10.46 0.39
C SER A 12 11.40 9.41 0.17
N PHE A 13 11.30 8.24 0.81
CA PHE A 13 12.26 7.15 0.59
C PHE A 13 12.15 6.54 -0.81
N LEU A 14 10.95 6.42 -1.37
CA LEU A 14 10.72 5.93 -2.72
C LEU A 14 11.43 6.83 -3.74
N LYS A 15 11.25 8.15 -3.63
CA LYS A 15 11.93 9.15 -4.49
C LYS A 15 13.46 9.12 -4.36
N LEU A 16 13.97 8.72 -3.21
CA LEU A 16 15.41 8.57 -2.95
C LEU A 16 15.96 7.19 -3.36
N GLY A 17 15.17 6.32 -3.98
CA GLY A 17 15.57 4.96 -4.35
C GLY A 17 15.78 4.03 -3.14
N LYS A 18 15.37 4.44 -1.94
CA LYS A 18 15.53 3.68 -0.69
C LYS A 18 14.34 2.75 -0.48
N TYR A 19 14.12 1.85 -1.43
CA TYR A 19 12.88 1.05 -1.55
C TYR A 19 12.54 0.23 -0.31
N GLN A 20 13.52 -0.43 0.33
CA GLN A 20 13.26 -1.19 1.57
C GLN A 20 12.76 -0.30 2.72
N LYS A 21 13.26 0.95 2.82
CA LYS A 21 12.79 1.91 3.81
C LYS A 21 11.40 2.44 3.45
N ALA A 22 11.12 2.63 2.16
CA ALA A 22 9.79 2.99 1.68
C ALA A 22 8.75 1.94 2.09
N ILE A 23 9.02 0.66 1.79
CA ILE A 23 8.16 -0.48 2.14
C ILE A 23 7.84 -0.50 3.63
N LYS A 24 8.85 -0.40 4.51
CA LYS A 24 8.62 -0.37 5.97
C LYS A 24 7.69 0.76 6.42
N ASN A 25 7.75 1.92 5.75
CA ASN A 25 6.85 3.02 6.09
C ASN A 25 5.45 2.81 5.53
N TYR A 26 5.32 2.25 4.31
CA TYR A 26 4.01 1.87 3.77
C TYR A 26 3.33 0.77 4.61
N ASP A 27 4.07 -0.20 5.12
CA ASP A 27 3.55 -1.22 6.05
C ASP A 27 2.95 -0.59 7.30
N VAL A 28 3.61 0.42 7.87
CA VAL A 28 3.08 1.13 9.03
C VAL A 28 1.87 1.99 8.64
N ALA A 29 1.89 2.64 7.48
CA ALA A 29 0.75 3.41 6.99
C ALA A 29 -0.49 2.53 6.81
N ILE A 30 -0.33 1.37 6.19
CA ILE A 30 -1.39 0.35 6.00
C ILE A 30 -1.91 -0.16 7.35
N LYS A 31 -1.03 -0.44 8.31
CA LYS A 31 -1.45 -0.85 9.66
C LYS A 31 -2.27 0.24 10.38
N CYS A 32 -1.95 1.51 10.13
CA CYS A 32 -2.67 2.64 10.72
C CYS A 32 -4.00 2.91 10.00
N ASN A 33 -4.04 2.73 8.68
CA ASN A 33 -5.21 2.87 7.85
C ASN A 33 -5.21 1.79 6.74
N PRO A 34 -5.93 0.67 6.95
CA PRO A 34 -6.02 -0.40 5.97
C PRO A 34 -6.69 0.01 4.65
N ASP A 35 -7.40 1.14 4.62
CA ASP A 35 -8.08 1.67 3.43
C ASP A 35 -7.22 2.68 2.65
N CYS A 36 -5.97 2.90 3.06
CA CYS A 36 -5.03 3.76 2.32
C CYS A 36 -4.51 3.04 1.07
N ILE A 37 -5.31 3.07 0.01
CA ILE A 37 -5.04 2.45 -1.30
C ILE A 37 -3.67 2.88 -1.85
N GLU A 38 -3.31 4.16 -1.71
CA GLU A 38 -2.06 4.71 -2.21
C GLU A 38 -0.83 4.08 -1.55
N ALA A 39 -0.94 3.67 -0.27
CA ALA A 39 0.15 2.98 0.43
C ALA A 39 0.39 1.58 -0.13
N TYR A 40 -0.67 0.84 -0.50
CA TYR A 40 -0.52 -0.46 -1.18
C TYR A 40 0.11 -0.29 -2.56
N ILE A 41 -0.37 0.66 -3.36
CA ILE A 41 0.16 0.93 -4.70
C ILE A 41 1.67 1.25 -4.63
N ASN A 42 2.06 2.19 -3.77
CA ASN A 42 3.45 2.60 -3.68
C ASN A 42 4.36 1.52 -3.05
N LYS A 43 3.81 0.66 -2.19
CA LYS A 43 4.51 -0.55 -1.71
C LYS A 43 4.76 -1.53 -2.85
N GLY A 44 3.76 -1.80 -3.69
CA GLY A 44 3.89 -2.64 -4.88
C GLY A 44 4.96 -2.12 -5.85
N ILE A 45 4.96 -0.80 -6.10
CA ILE A 45 6.00 -0.14 -6.91
C ILE A 45 7.38 -0.34 -6.28
N ALA A 46 7.55 -0.07 -4.99
CA ALA A 46 8.84 -0.25 -4.30
C ALA A 46 9.35 -1.70 -4.35
N LEU A 47 8.45 -2.69 -4.29
CA LEU A 47 8.80 -4.10 -4.43
C LEU A 47 9.24 -4.44 -5.86
N LYS A 48 8.54 -3.91 -6.87
CA LYS A 48 8.90 -4.05 -8.28
C LYS A 48 10.28 -3.46 -8.57
N GLU A 49 10.60 -2.28 -8.03
CA GLU A 49 11.93 -1.66 -8.18
C GLU A 49 13.06 -2.45 -7.47
N LEU A 50 12.73 -3.31 -6.52
CA LEU A 50 13.66 -4.27 -5.90
C LEU A 50 13.74 -5.62 -6.63
N GLY A 51 13.03 -5.78 -7.75
CA GLY A 51 12.91 -7.05 -8.47
C GLY A 51 12.07 -8.11 -7.76
N GLN A 52 11.32 -7.73 -6.71
CA GLN A 52 10.46 -8.64 -5.94
C GLN A 52 9.06 -8.72 -6.57
N TYR A 53 9.00 -9.15 -7.83
CA TYR A 53 7.78 -9.11 -8.63
C TYR A 53 6.62 -9.93 -8.03
N GLN A 54 6.90 -11.12 -7.51
CA GLN A 54 5.86 -11.97 -6.91
C GLN A 54 5.17 -11.28 -5.72
N LYS A 55 5.95 -10.63 -4.84
CA LYS A 55 5.40 -9.87 -3.72
C LYS A 55 4.66 -8.62 -4.17
N ALA A 56 5.07 -8.01 -5.27
CA ALA A 56 4.35 -6.87 -5.82
C ALA A 56 2.95 -7.30 -6.33
N ILE A 57 2.86 -8.46 -6.99
CA ILE A 57 1.60 -9.06 -7.44
C ILE A 57 0.69 -9.35 -6.24
N GLU A 58 1.21 -10.02 -5.21
CA GLU A 58 0.46 -10.31 -3.98
C GLU A 58 -0.16 -9.04 -3.36
N ILE A 59 0.56 -7.91 -3.39
CA ILE A 59 0.04 -6.63 -2.88
C ILE A 59 -1.10 -6.09 -3.74
N PHE A 60 -1.05 -6.25 -5.05
CA PHE A 60 -2.13 -5.83 -5.95
C PHE A 60 -3.35 -6.74 -5.86
N ASP A 61 -3.16 -8.04 -5.65
CA ASP A 61 -4.26 -8.99 -5.42
C ASP A 61 -5.01 -8.64 -4.13
N ILE A 62 -4.29 -8.37 -3.03
CA ILE A 62 -4.88 -7.90 -1.76
C ILE A 62 -5.70 -6.61 -1.98
N LEU A 63 -5.17 -5.66 -2.75
CA LEU A 63 -5.86 -4.40 -3.02
C LEU A 63 -7.16 -4.63 -3.81
N PHE A 64 -7.13 -5.53 -4.80
CA PHE A 64 -8.30 -5.89 -5.57
C PHE A 64 -9.39 -6.53 -4.70
N ASP A 65 -9.00 -7.46 -3.83
CA ASP A 65 -9.91 -8.13 -2.89
C ASP A 65 -10.56 -7.12 -1.92
N ILE A 66 -9.75 -6.22 -1.34
CA ILE A 66 -10.25 -5.15 -0.46
C ILE A 66 -11.30 -4.29 -1.20
N ASN A 67 -10.98 -3.84 -2.41
CA ASN A 67 -11.90 -3.01 -3.20
C ASN A 67 -13.21 -3.75 -3.52
N GLN A 68 -13.13 -5.04 -3.86
CA GLN A 68 -14.31 -5.86 -4.14
C GLN A 68 -15.17 -6.07 -2.88
N ILE A 69 -14.55 -6.28 -1.72
CA ILE A 69 -15.26 -6.40 -0.43
C ILE A 69 -15.99 -5.10 -0.10
N TRP A 70 -15.34 -3.95 -0.26
CA TRP A 70 -15.95 -2.64 -0.02
C TRP A 70 -17.14 -2.36 -0.94
N GLN A 71 -17.03 -2.69 -2.24
CA GLN A 71 -18.15 -2.56 -3.19
C GLN A 71 -19.36 -3.41 -2.76
N LYS A 72 -19.14 -4.66 -2.36
CA LYS A 72 -20.22 -5.52 -1.85
C LYS A 72 -20.83 -4.97 -0.55
N LEU A 73 -20.02 -4.45 0.36
CA LEU A 73 -20.48 -3.90 1.62
C LEU A 73 -21.37 -2.66 1.43
N ILE A 74 -21.05 -1.81 0.45
CA ILE A 74 -21.88 -0.65 0.09
C ILE A 74 -23.26 -1.11 -0.40
N MET A 75 -23.30 -2.08 -1.33
CA MET A 75 -24.57 -2.62 -1.85
C MET A 75 -25.45 -3.32 -0.80
N LEU A 76 -24.88 -3.79 0.32
CA LEU A 76 -25.64 -4.42 1.40
C LEU A 76 -26.24 -3.43 2.40
N LYS A 77 -25.82 -2.16 2.34
CA LYS A 77 -26.28 -1.08 3.24
C LYS A 77 -27.35 -0.18 2.61
N GLU A 78 -27.69 -0.45 1.35
CA GLU A 78 -28.79 0.16 0.59
C GLU A 78 -29.97 -0.82 0.50
#